data_AF-X1PSH7-F1
#
_entry.id   AF-X1PSH7-F1
#
_cell.length_a   1.000
_cell.length_b   1.000
_cell.length_c   1.000
_cell.angle_alpha   90.00
_cell.angle_beta   90.00
_cell.angle_gamma   90.00
#
_symmetry.space_group_name_H-M   'P 1'
#
loop_
_entity.id
_entity.type
_entity.pdbx_description
1 polymer ?
#
loop_
_entity_poly.entity_id
_entity_poly.type
_entity_poly.pdbx_seq_one_letter_code
_entity_poly.pdbx_strand_id
1 'polypeptide(L)'
;MSDDSLISSKVWGDAADLTTELTYKEVEFDSPQVINEEVRISGEFSGGSTTHQVNVGRKIGDVKPNEFFSVYQTPTWTDYESYDCAYRYTFYDWTYGGGGIDWENSTKGLLHVRHPALLSGEHRRDGKLLKEWTNLSNLDDEYLTGQVGVDVFSGEELKFATIAGVEYAFRVP
;
A
#
# COMPACT_ATOMS: atom_id res chain seq x y z
N MET A 1 8.25 -23.57 6.15
CA MET A 1 7.31 -23.99 5.10
C MET A 1 5.97 -23.43 5.51
N SER A 2 5.41 -22.52 4.72
CA SER A 2 4.02 -22.07 4.89
C SER A 2 3.10 -23.27 4.69
N ASP A 3 2.02 -23.37 5.45
CA ASP A 3 1.06 -24.49 5.40
C ASP A 3 -0.09 -24.24 4.40
N ASP A 4 0.01 -23.17 3.59
CA ASP A 4 -1.04 -22.67 2.68
C ASP A 4 -2.40 -22.47 3.38
N SER A 5 -2.42 -22.35 4.71
CA SER A 5 -3.65 -22.17 5.46
C SER A 5 -4.24 -20.78 5.20
N LEU A 6 -5.58 -20.74 5.15
CA LEU A 6 -6.30 -19.49 4.98
C LEU A 6 -6.22 -18.66 6.26
N ILE A 7 -5.50 -17.54 6.21
CA ILE A 7 -5.37 -16.60 7.34
C ILE A 7 -6.66 -15.79 7.54
N SER A 8 -7.22 -15.25 6.46
CA SER A 8 -8.48 -14.48 6.49
C SER A 8 -9.14 -14.46 5.11
N SER A 9 -10.46 -14.33 5.09
CA SER A 9 -11.25 -14.19 3.87
C SER A 9 -12.43 -13.26 4.08
N LYS A 10 -12.86 -12.60 3.00
CA LYS A 10 -14.07 -11.77 2.97
C LYS A 10 -14.72 -11.83 1.59
N VAL A 11 -16.05 -11.81 1.57
CA VAL A 11 -16.81 -11.71 0.32
C VAL A 11 -16.75 -10.27 -0.19
N TRP A 12 -16.21 -10.09 -1.40
CA TRP A 12 -16.02 -8.78 -2.02
C TRP A 12 -17.18 -8.40 -2.95
N GLY A 13 -18.36 -8.16 -2.38
CA GLY A 13 -19.52 -7.67 -3.12
C GLY A 13 -20.00 -8.59 -4.25
N ASP A 14 -20.71 -8.02 -5.22
CA ASP A 14 -21.18 -8.72 -6.43
C ASP A 14 -20.24 -8.43 -7.60
N ALA A 15 -19.85 -9.48 -8.34
CA ALA A 15 -19.02 -9.34 -9.54
C ALA A 15 -19.74 -8.53 -10.65
N ALA A 16 -21.07 -8.45 -10.62
CA ALA A 16 -21.84 -7.61 -11.53
C ALA A 16 -21.56 -6.10 -11.36
N ASP A 17 -21.01 -5.68 -10.22
CA ASP A 17 -20.64 -4.28 -9.94
C ASP A 17 -19.25 -3.91 -10.50
N LEU A 18 -18.55 -4.87 -11.11
CA LEU A 18 -17.26 -4.65 -11.75
C LEU A 18 -17.44 -4.04 -13.15
N THR A 19 -16.52 -3.15 -13.50
CA THR A 19 -16.48 -2.49 -14.81
C THR A 19 -15.47 -3.17 -15.73
N THR A 20 -15.65 -3.01 -17.05
CA THR A 20 -14.64 -3.43 -18.03
C THR A 20 -13.45 -2.47 -18.11
N GLU A 21 -13.62 -1.24 -17.61
CA GLU A 21 -12.52 -0.29 -17.45
C GLU A 21 -11.63 -0.68 -16.26
N LEU A 22 -10.31 -0.67 -16.48
CA LEU A 22 -9.34 -0.98 -15.45
C LEU A 22 -9.37 0.10 -14.36
N THR A 23 -9.83 -0.27 -13.17
CA THR A 23 -9.93 0.64 -12.04
C THR A 23 -9.57 -0.07 -10.73
N TYR A 24 -9.22 0.70 -9.72
CA TYR A 24 -9.01 0.18 -8.37
C TYR A 24 -10.36 -0.02 -7.68
N LYS A 25 -10.49 -1.16 -7.03
CA LYS A 25 -11.55 -1.43 -6.06
C LYS A 25 -10.88 -1.68 -4.72
N GLU A 26 -11.57 -1.33 -3.64
CA GLU A 26 -11.10 -1.53 -2.27
C GLU A 26 -12.03 -2.48 -1.52
N VAL A 27 -11.45 -3.27 -0.62
CA VAL A 27 -12.16 -4.10 0.35
C VAL A 27 -11.43 -4.00 1.69
N GLU A 28 -12.18 -3.74 2.76
CA GLU A 28 -11.66 -3.72 4.12
C GLU A 28 -12.08 -5.00 4.83
N PHE A 29 -11.13 -5.74 5.40
CA PHE A 29 -11.42 -6.93 6.21
C PHE A 29 -11.97 -6.52 7.57
N ASP A 30 -13.02 -7.20 8.04
CA ASP A 30 -13.67 -6.86 9.32
C ASP A 30 -12.76 -7.06 10.53
N SER A 31 -11.81 -8.00 10.39
CA SER A 31 -10.77 -8.30 11.37
C SER A 31 -9.42 -8.28 10.66
N PRO A 32 -8.72 -7.12 10.60
CA PRO A 32 -7.37 -7.04 10.08
C PRO A 32 -6.44 -8.04 10.76
N GLN A 33 -5.56 -8.68 9.99
CA GLN A 33 -4.64 -9.70 10.50
C GLN A 33 -3.23 -9.12 10.61
N VAL A 34 -2.52 -9.53 11.66
CA VAL A 34 -1.09 -9.29 11.76
C VAL A 34 -0.38 -10.34 10.90
N ILE A 35 0.36 -9.88 9.90
CA ILE A 35 1.13 -10.72 8.99
C ILE A 35 2.61 -10.53 9.34
N ASN A 36 3.28 -11.62 9.72
CA ASN A 36 4.70 -11.64 10.07
C ASN A 36 5.50 -12.64 9.23
N GLU A 37 4.94 -13.08 8.11
CA GLU A 37 5.52 -14.04 7.19
C GLU A 37 5.16 -13.71 5.73
N GLU A 38 5.72 -14.47 4.78
CA GLU A 38 5.30 -14.39 3.38
C GLU A 38 3.86 -14.90 3.25
N VAL A 39 2.99 -14.08 2.66
CA VAL A 39 1.59 -14.45 2.40
C VAL A 39 1.24 -14.16 0.94
N ARG A 40 0.21 -14.84 0.45
CA ARG A 40 -0.37 -14.61 -0.87
C ARG A 40 -1.76 -14.00 -0.72
N ILE A 41 -2.07 -12.99 -1.54
CA ILE A 41 -3.41 -12.41 -1.62
C ILE A 41 -4.12 -13.05 -2.82
N SER A 42 -5.31 -13.62 -2.58
CA SER A 42 -6.11 -14.30 -3.60
C SER A 42 -7.49 -13.68 -3.72
N GLY A 43 -7.99 -13.58 -4.96
CA GLY A 43 -9.38 -13.27 -5.27
C GLY A 43 -10.01 -14.43 -6.04
N GLU A 44 -11.08 -15.00 -5.50
CA GLU A 44 -11.86 -16.05 -6.16
C GLU A 44 -13.24 -15.53 -6.53
N PHE A 45 -13.73 -15.92 -7.71
CA PHE A 45 -15.08 -15.68 -8.15
C PHE A 45 -15.72 -16.99 -8.61
N SER A 46 -16.91 -17.29 -8.11
CA SER A 46 -17.71 -18.44 -8.54
C SER A 46 -18.82 -17.98 -9.49
N GLY A 47 -19.10 -18.77 -10.53
CA GLY A 47 -20.16 -18.47 -11.50
C GLY A 47 -19.71 -17.81 -12.81
N GLY A 48 -18.40 -17.68 -13.04
CA GLY A 48 -17.84 -17.18 -14.29
C GLY A 48 -17.75 -18.23 -15.41
N SER A 49 -17.25 -17.78 -16.55
CA SER A 49 -16.82 -18.61 -17.69
C SER A 49 -15.49 -18.10 -18.23
N THR A 50 -14.87 -18.83 -19.16
CA THR A 50 -13.62 -18.40 -19.81
C THR A 50 -13.75 -17.07 -20.57
N THR A 51 -14.98 -16.64 -20.89
CA THR A 51 -15.27 -15.35 -21.53
C THR A 51 -15.86 -14.32 -20.57
N HIS A 52 -16.19 -14.72 -19.34
CA HIS A 52 -16.78 -13.87 -18.30
C HIS A 52 -16.10 -14.21 -16.97
N GLN A 53 -14.90 -13.68 -16.79
CA GLN A 53 -14.07 -13.89 -15.62
C GLN A 53 -13.71 -12.56 -14.97
N VAL A 54 -13.55 -12.58 -13.64
CA VAL A 54 -12.94 -11.47 -12.91
C VAL A 54 -11.43 -11.54 -13.14
N ASN A 55 -10.82 -10.42 -13.50
CA ASN A 55 -9.37 -10.33 -13.70
C ASN A 55 -8.77 -9.41 -12.64
N VAL A 56 -7.66 -9.84 -12.04
CA VAL A 56 -6.82 -8.99 -11.21
C VAL A 56 -5.84 -8.24 -12.11
N GLY A 57 -5.70 -6.94 -11.89
CA GLY A 57 -4.76 -6.11 -12.65
C GLY A 57 -3.32 -6.57 -12.44
N ARG A 58 -2.50 -6.51 -13.50
CA ARG A 58 -1.07 -6.83 -13.44
C ARG A 58 -0.28 -6.01 -14.46
N LYS A 59 1.02 -5.84 -14.22
CA LYS A 59 1.95 -5.11 -15.11
C LYS A 59 3.15 -5.98 -15.44
N ILE A 60 3.63 -5.90 -16.69
CA ILE A 60 4.86 -6.58 -17.13
C ILE A 60 6.05 -5.62 -17.10
N GLY A 61 7.23 -6.12 -16.71
CA GLY A 61 8.51 -5.42 -16.89
C GLY A 61 8.82 -4.31 -15.88
N ASP A 62 7.94 -4.09 -14.90
CA ASP A 62 8.15 -3.18 -13.77
C ASP A 62 7.78 -3.94 -12.49
N VAL A 63 8.57 -4.98 -12.20
CA VAL A 63 8.35 -5.91 -11.09
C VAL A 63 9.29 -5.53 -9.97
N LYS A 64 8.74 -5.26 -8.78
CA LYS A 64 9.55 -5.00 -7.60
C LYS A 64 10.26 -6.28 -7.15
N PRO A 65 11.44 -6.19 -6.55
CA PRO A 65 12.12 -7.35 -6.00
C PRO A 65 11.22 -8.10 -5.00
N ASN A 66 11.13 -9.42 -5.17
CA ASN A 66 10.35 -10.34 -4.33
C ASN A 66 8.83 -10.11 -4.32
N GLU A 67 8.27 -9.46 -5.35
CA GLU A 67 6.82 -9.45 -5.60
C GLU A 67 6.50 -10.26 -6.86
N PHE A 68 5.46 -11.09 -6.81
CA PHE A 68 5.06 -11.96 -7.91
C PHE A 68 3.56 -11.87 -8.14
N PHE A 69 3.14 -11.94 -9.40
CA PHE A 69 1.78 -12.34 -9.73
C PHE A 69 1.65 -13.85 -9.58
N SER A 70 0.96 -14.30 -8.54
CA SER A 70 0.71 -15.71 -8.28
C SER A 70 -0.70 -16.10 -8.73
N VAL A 71 -0.84 -17.29 -9.31
CA VAL A 71 -2.13 -17.89 -9.62
C VAL A 71 -2.26 -19.22 -8.89
N TYR A 72 -3.41 -19.42 -8.24
CA TYR A 72 -3.76 -20.73 -7.70
C TYR A 72 -4.42 -21.56 -8.80
N GLN A 73 -3.74 -22.61 -9.25
CA GLN A 73 -4.30 -23.63 -10.11
C GLN A 73 -4.27 -24.94 -9.35
N THR A 74 -5.43 -25.34 -8.79
CA THR A 74 -5.53 -26.47 -7.88
C THR A 74 -4.73 -27.68 -8.39
N PRO A 75 -3.82 -28.25 -7.58
CA PRO A 75 -3.59 -27.98 -6.16
C PRO A 75 -2.44 -27.00 -5.84
N THR A 76 -1.87 -26.32 -6.84
CA THR A 76 -0.59 -25.63 -6.71
C THR A 76 -0.65 -24.14 -7.02
N TRP A 77 0.16 -23.38 -6.31
CA TRP A 77 0.50 -22.00 -6.67
C TRP A 77 1.54 -21.99 -7.79
N THR A 78 1.38 -21.06 -8.74
CA THR A 78 2.38 -20.77 -9.77
C THR A 78 2.69 -19.29 -9.76
N ASP A 79 3.97 -18.96 -9.59
CA ASP A 79 4.46 -17.58 -9.60
C ASP A 79 4.89 -17.18 -11.01
N TYR A 80 4.40 -16.03 -11.47
CA TYR A 80 4.77 -15.44 -12.74
C TYR A 80 5.73 -14.27 -12.52
N GLU A 81 7.03 -14.57 -12.43
CA GLU A 81 8.09 -13.61 -12.06
C GLU A 81 8.20 -12.37 -12.96
N SER A 82 7.68 -12.43 -14.18
CA SER A 82 7.68 -11.29 -15.11
C SER A 82 6.54 -10.30 -14.89
N TYR A 83 5.62 -10.59 -13.97
CA TYR A 83 4.41 -9.79 -13.75
C TYR A 83 4.30 -9.32 -12.30
N ASP A 84 4.02 -8.03 -12.13
CA ASP A 84 3.68 -7.40 -10.85
C ASP A 84 2.16 -7.36 -10.69
N CYS A 85 1.66 -7.83 -9.54
CA CYS A 85 0.24 -7.78 -9.22
C CYS A 85 -0.16 -6.35 -8.84
N ALA A 86 -1.24 -5.82 -9.40
CA ALA A 86 -1.72 -4.49 -9.03
C ALA A 86 -2.57 -4.59 -7.75
N TYR A 87 -1.94 -4.39 -6.60
CA TYR A 87 -2.62 -4.30 -5.30
C TYR A 87 -2.20 -3.04 -4.53
N ARG A 88 -3.03 -2.62 -3.59
CA ARG A 88 -2.76 -1.57 -2.61
C ARG A 88 -3.32 -2.03 -1.27
N TYR A 89 -2.62 -1.73 -0.20
CA TYR A 89 -3.09 -2.02 1.16
C TYR A 89 -2.85 -0.80 2.04
N THR A 90 -3.73 -0.65 3.02
CA THR A 90 -3.57 0.26 4.15
C THR A 90 -3.46 -0.62 5.40
N PHE A 91 -2.49 -0.35 6.25
CA PHE A 91 -2.33 -1.07 7.52
C PHE A 91 -2.27 -0.07 8.67
N TYR A 92 -2.75 -0.49 9.83
CA TYR A 92 -2.66 0.27 11.06
C TYR A 92 -1.60 -0.41 11.94
N ASP A 93 -0.55 0.32 12.29
CA ASP A 93 0.44 -0.16 13.24
C ASP A 93 -0.08 0.02 14.67
N TRP A 94 0.09 -1.00 15.52
CA TRP A 94 -0.24 -0.96 16.94
C TRP A 94 1.07 -1.10 17.73
N THR A 95 1.69 0.02 18.09
CA THR A 95 2.90 0.00 18.94
C THR A 95 2.53 -0.12 20.43
N TYR A 96 3.00 -1.21 21.06
CA TYR A 96 2.96 -1.41 22.50
C TYR A 96 4.25 -0.85 23.15
N GLY A 97 4.10 0.28 23.84
CA GLY A 97 4.84 0.71 25.04
C GLY A 97 6.37 0.49 25.13
N GLY A 98 7.13 1.53 24.81
CA GLY A 98 8.23 2.05 25.64
C GLY A 98 9.46 1.17 25.90
N GLY A 99 10.48 1.30 25.06
CA GLY A 99 11.86 0.99 25.43
C GLY A 99 12.78 0.71 24.23
N GLY A 100 13.75 1.60 23.97
CA GLY A 100 14.96 1.37 23.15
C GLY A 100 14.75 1.01 21.66
N ILE A 101 15.25 1.84 20.74
CA ILE A 101 15.17 1.57 19.30
C ILE A 101 16.11 0.42 18.93
N ASP A 102 15.54 -0.71 18.54
CA ASP A 102 16.22 -1.86 17.94
C ASP A 102 16.09 -1.79 16.41
N TRP A 103 17.18 -1.36 15.76
CA TRP A 103 17.23 -1.12 14.31
C TRP A 103 17.10 -2.38 13.45
N GLU A 104 17.33 -3.57 14.01
CA GLU A 104 17.18 -4.83 13.28
C GLU A 104 15.74 -5.34 13.31
N ASN A 105 14.89 -4.78 14.19
CA ASN A 105 13.50 -5.19 14.40
C ASN A 105 12.47 -4.07 14.14
N SER A 106 12.89 -2.89 13.68
CA SER A 106 11.95 -1.81 13.29
C SER A 106 11.22 -2.16 11.99
N THR A 107 9.90 -2.25 12.03
CA THR A 107 9.08 -2.53 10.84
C THR A 107 9.04 -1.29 9.94
N LYS A 108 9.52 -1.43 8.71
CA LYS A 108 9.42 -0.40 7.68
C LYS A 108 7.95 -0.23 7.30
N GLY A 109 7.41 0.96 7.47
CA GLY A 109 6.05 1.31 7.05
C GLY A 109 6.03 2.16 5.80
N LEU A 110 4.87 2.27 5.13
CA LEU A 110 4.65 3.19 4.03
C LEU A 110 3.58 4.21 4.44
N LEU A 111 3.95 5.49 4.47
CA LEU A 111 3.02 6.60 4.73
C LEU A 111 2.65 7.28 3.40
N HIS A 112 1.35 7.39 3.14
CA HIS A 112 0.82 8.17 2.02
C HIS A 112 0.27 9.51 2.52
N VAL A 113 0.87 10.61 2.07
CA VAL A 113 0.38 11.95 2.35
C VAL A 113 -0.29 12.50 1.10
N ARG A 114 -1.58 12.85 1.23
CA ARG A 114 -2.43 13.38 0.17
C ARG A 114 -3.10 14.65 0.65
N HIS A 115 -2.89 15.75 -0.07
CA HIS A 115 -3.59 17.01 0.17
C HIS A 115 -3.74 17.77 -1.16
N PRO A 116 -4.92 18.38 -1.46
CA PRO A 116 -5.17 19.06 -2.74
C PRO A 116 -4.31 20.30 -2.99
N ALA A 117 -3.67 20.82 -1.95
CA ALA A 117 -2.80 22.00 -2.03
C ALA A 117 -1.47 21.76 -1.30
N LEU A 118 -0.89 20.56 -1.40
CA LEU A 118 0.38 20.22 -0.75
C LEU A 118 1.52 21.00 -1.43
N LEU A 119 2.26 21.84 -0.70
CA LEU A 119 3.33 22.66 -1.29
C LEU A 119 4.70 22.03 -1.12
N SER A 120 5.01 21.60 0.10
CA SER A 120 6.33 21.09 0.46
C SER A 120 6.25 20.08 1.59
N GLY A 121 7.35 19.36 1.81
CA GLY A 121 7.50 18.55 3.00
C GLY A 121 8.95 18.21 3.31
N GLU A 122 9.17 17.74 4.53
CA GLU A 122 10.45 17.27 5.03
C GLU A 122 10.25 15.95 5.75
N HIS A 123 11.21 15.05 5.58
CA HIS A 123 11.30 13.79 6.31
C HIS A 123 12.63 13.75 7.05
N ARG A 124 12.55 13.53 8.36
CA ARG A 124 13.67 13.59 9.30
C ARG A 124 13.72 12.34 10.16
N ARG A 125 14.94 11.98 10.56
CA ARG A 125 15.22 10.97 11.58
C ARG A 125 16.26 11.54 12.52
N ASP A 126 15.97 11.51 13.82
CA ASP A 126 16.85 12.04 14.87
C ASP A 126 17.33 13.47 14.59
N GLY A 127 16.42 14.33 14.10
CA GLY A 127 16.70 15.71 13.71
C GLY A 127 17.44 15.90 12.38
N LYS A 128 17.97 14.83 11.78
CA LYS A 128 18.65 14.87 10.48
C LYS A 128 17.65 14.82 9.34
N LEU A 129 17.77 15.74 8.38
CA LEU A 129 17.01 15.72 7.13
C LEU A 129 17.42 14.52 6.28
N LEU A 130 16.46 13.66 5.97
CA LEU A 130 16.62 12.53 5.06
C LEU A 130 16.18 12.90 3.65
N LYS A 131 15.04 13.58 3.54
CA LYS A 131 14.45 13.98 2.26
C LYS A 131 13.64 15.25 2.40
N GLU A 132 13.61 16.03 1.33
CA GLU A 132 12.83 17.25 1.21
C GLU A 132 12.06 17.21 -0.11
N TRP A 133 10.85 17.75 -0.08
CA TRP A 133 10.01 17.97 -1.25
C TRP A 133 9.65 19.44 -1.34
N THR A 134 9.71 19.97 -2.56
CA THR A 134 9.33 21.35 -2.88
C THR A 134 8.46 21.36 -4.12
N ASN A 135 7.61 22.39 -4.25
CA ASN A 135 6.73 22.60 -5.41
C ASN A 135 5.82 21.41 -5.73
N LEU A 136 5.26 20.76 -4.70
CA LEU A 136 4.37 19.60 -4.84
C LEU A 136 2.99 19.95 -5.44
N SER A 137 2.60 21.22 -5.38
CA SER A 137 1.40 21.77 -6.00
C SER A 137 1.64 23.26 -6.25
N ASN A 138 0.98 23.82 -7.26
CA ASN A 138 1.01 25.26 -7.56
C ASN A 138 -0.43 25.76 -7.83
N LEU A 139 -0.64 27.08 -7.86
CA LEU A 139 -1.96 27.68 -8.10
C LEU A 139 -2.29 27.85 -9.58
N ASP A 140 -1.28 27.71 -10.45
CA ASP A 140 -1.41 27.94 -11.90
C ASP A 140 -1.93 26.68 -12.62
N ASP A 141 -1.63 25.50 -12.07
CA ASP A 141 -2.09 24.18 -12.48
C ASP A 141 -3.15 23.71 -11.46
N GLU A 142 -4.42 23.99 -11.77
CA GLU A 142 -5.65 23.50 -11.15
C GLU A 142 -5.45 22.36 -10.12
N TYR A 143 -5.26 22.71 -8.84
CA TYR A 143 -5.06 21.83 -7.66
C TYR A 143 -4.76 20.35 -8.00
N LEU A 144 -3.64 20.07 -8.65
CA LEU A 144 -3.21 18.69 -8.82
C LEU A 144 -2.96 18.13 -7.42
N THR A 145 -3.83 17.24 -6.95
CA THR A 145 -3.65 16.48 -5.70
C THR A 145 -2.37 15.65 -5.81
N GLY A 146 -1.23 16.25 -5.48
CA GLY A 146 0.04 15.56 -5.36
C GLY A 146 -0.06 14.53 -4.23
N GLN A 147 0.35 13.30 -4.53
CA GLN A 147 0.55 12.27 -3.51
C GLN A 147 2.03 12.10 -3.27
N VAL A 148 2.43 12.16 -2.00
CA VAL A 148 3.78 11.78 -1.56
C VAL A 148 3.68 10.44 -0.84
N GLY A 149 4.31 9.41 -1.41
CA GLY A 149 4.56 8.14 -0.71
C GLY A 149 5.96 8.13 -0.12
N VAL A 150 6.07 7.85 1.18
CA VAL A 150 7.33 7.79 1.91
C VAL A 150 7.42 6.52 2.72
N ASP A 151 8.50 5.79 2.49
CA ASP A 151 8.95 4.73 3.37
C ASP A 151 9.41 5.35 4.70
N VAL A 152 8.78 4.94 5.79
CA VAL A 152 9.02 5.45 7.13
C VAL A 152 9.42 4.36 8.11
N PHE A 153 10.09 4.78 9.19
CA PHE A 153 10.39 3.98 10.36
C PHE A 153 9.78 4.63 11.60
N SER A 154 9.48 3.81 12.61
CA SER A 154 9.03 4.30 13.92
C SER A 154 9.96 5.39 14.46
N GLY A 155 9.35 6.45 15.01
CA GLY A 155 10.05 7.58 15.60
C GLY A 155 10.47 8.68 14.62
N GLU A 156 10.40 8.46 13.31
CA GLU A 156 10.70 9.47 12.30
C GLU A 156 9.68 10.60 12.27
N GLU A 157 10.14 11.77 11.81
CA GLU A 157 9.34 12.99 11.79
C GLU A 157 9.10 13.41 10.34
N LEU A 158 7.85 13.71 10.03
CA LEU A 158 7.48 14.34 8.78
C LEU A 158 6.80 15.68 9.05
N LYS A 159 7.13 16.67 8.23
CA LYS A 159 6.48 17.98 8.24
C LYS A 159 6.04 18.30 6.84
N PHE A 160 4.83 18.83 6.68
CA PHE A 160 4.28 19.21 5.39
C PHE A 160 3.65 20.58 5.48
N ALA A 161 3.82 21.39 4.44
CA ALA A 161 3.16 22.68 4.33
C ALA A 161 2.24 22.70 3.11
N THR A 162 1.14 23.42 3.22
CA THR A 162 0.21 23.66 2.12
C THR A 162 0.49 25.01 1.46
N ILE A 163 -0.06 25.23 0.26
CA ILE A 163 0.01 26.53 -0.44
C ILE A 163 -0.56 27.67 0.44
N ALA A 164 -1.56 27.36 1.28
CA ALA A 164 -2.16 28.31 2.21
C ALA A 164 -1.29 28.61 3.45
N GLY A 165 -0.10 28.02 3.57
CA GLY A 165 0.79 28.18 4.70
C GLY A 165 0.39 27.39 5.95
N VAL A 166 -0.57 26.46 5.84
CA VAL A 166 -0.91 25.54 6.94
C VAL A 166 0.14 24.46 7.02
N GLU A 167 0.67 24.22 8.21
CA GLU A 167 1.68 23.20 8.50
C GLU A 167 1.09 22.01 9.25
N TYR A 168 1.50 20.81 8.86
CA TYR A 168 1.19 19.55 9.51
C TYR A 168 2.49 18.88 9.93
N ALA A 169 2.60 18.52 11.20
CA ALA A 169 3.71 17.71 11.72
C ALA A 169 3.17 16.35 12.15
N PHE A 170 3.84 15.30 11.71
CA PHE A 170 3.53 13.93 12.05
C PHE A 170 4.79 13.24 12.57
N ARG A 171 4.67 12.53 13.68
CA ARG A 171 5.72 11.62 14.14
C ARG A 171 5.20 10.21 13.96
N VAL A 172 5.97 9.39 13.26
CA VAL A 172 5.67 7.99 13.04
C VAL A 172 5.71 7.30 14.41
N PRO A 173 4.62 6.63 14.81
CA PRO A 173 4.48 6.04 16.14
C PRO A 173 5.49 4.92 16.42
#